data_AF-A0A368U0C4-F1
#
_entry.id   AF-A0A368U0C4-F1
#
_cell.length_a   1.000
_cell.length_b   1.000
_cell.length_c   1.000
_cell.angle_alpha   90.00
_cell.angle_beta   90.00
_cell.angle_gamma   90.00
#
_symmetry.space_group_name_H-M   'P 1'
#
loop_
_entity.id
_entity.type
_entity.pdbx_description
1 polymer ?
#
loop_
_entity_poly.entity_id
_entity_poly.type
_entity_poly.pdbx_seq_one_letter_code
_entity_poly.pdbx_strand_id
1 'polypeptide(L)'
;MGNALESTMGPPEVAPFMSPVITRSLHYRLLSGPDSSALRTLAKPDSHAGRLAAAIAILRAEYRSRVPVDRLAAEAGMSLTSFHKHFKHMTSLTPGQYQKRLRLVEARRLMLDEGSSASNAAFAVGYESVSQFTRDYGDLFQMPPKRDALRVLRPPEVAGRDTDVSPRAGA
;
A
#
# COMPACT_ATOMS: atom_id res chain seq x y z
N MET A 1 36.54 -18.57 35.79
CA MET A 1 36.67 -18.84 34.34
C MET A 1 35.28 -18.80 33.73
N GLY A 2 34.76 -17.59 33.48
CA GLY A 2 33.36 -17.34 33.13
C GLY A 2 33.14 -17.09 31.65
N ASN A 3 32.11 -17.78 31.12
CA ASN A 3 31.16 -17.45 30.05
C ASN A 3 31.58 -16.50 28.92
N ALA A 4 31.38 -16.94 27.67
CA ALA A 4 30.16 -16.61 26.93
C ALA A 4 30.16 -17.27 25.54
N LEU A 5 29.14 -18.09 25.32
CA LEU A 5 28.59 -18.39 24.02
C LEU A 5 28.02 -17.09 23.42
N GLU A 6 27.82 -17.08 22.10
CA GLU A 6 26.92 -16.16 21.38
C GLU A 6 27.57 -14.88 20.84
N SER A 7 28.01 -14.95 19.57
CA SER A 7 27.92 -13.84 18.62
C SER A 7 28.01 -14.38 17.19
N THR A 8 27.05 -15.23 16.82
CA THR A 8 26.71 -15.44 15.41
C THR A 8 25.60 -14.46 15.08
N MET A 9 25.96 -13.28 14.60
CA MET A 9 25.09 -12.50 13.73
C MET A 9 25.95 -11.58 12.88
N GLY A 10 26.05 -11.96 11.61
CA GLY A 10 26.71 -11.18 10.57
C GLY A 10 26.03 -9.83 10.32
N PRO A 11 26.62 -9.00 9.46
CA PRO A 11 26.20 -7.62 9.25
C PRO A 11 24.73 -7.50 8.78
N PRO A 12 24.01 -6.42 9.17
CA PRO A 12 22.58 -6.24 8.93
C PRO A 12 22.29 -5.73 7.51
N GLU A 13 22.90 -6.34 6.49
CA GLU A 13 22.85 -5.85 5.10
C GLU A 13 22.22 -6.84 4.11
N VAL A 14 21.33 -7.71 4.59
CA VAL A 14 20.62 -8.72 3.77
C VAL A 14 19.11 -8.47 3.64
N ALA A 15 18.70 -7.21 3.59
CA ALA A 15 17.30 -6.83 3.37
C ALA A 15 16.81 -6.87 1.90
N PRO A 16 17.61 -6.68 0.82
CA PRO A 16 17.02 -6.66 -0.54
C PRO A 16 16.96 -8.02 -1.25
N PHE A 17 17.59 -9.09 -0.74
CA PHE A 17 17.77 -10.32 -1.53
C PHE A 17 16.66 -11.38 -1.36
N MET A 18 15.74 -11.22 -0.39
CA MET A 18 14.66 -12.20 -0.15
C MET A 18 13.39 -11.97 -0.98
N SER A 19 13.28 -10.84 -1.68
CA SER A 19 12.07 -10.47 -2.42
C SER A 19 11.72 -11.43 -3.59
N PRO A 20 12.67 -11.84 -4.47
CA PRO A 20 12.34 -12.74 -5.57
C PRO A 20 11.99 -14.17 -5.13
N VAL A 21 12.62 -14.65 -4.05
CA VAL A 21 12.48 -16.03 -3.58
C VAL A 21 11.11 -16.25 -2.93
N ILE A 22 10.63 -15.26 -2.17
CA ILE A 22 9.28 -15.30 -1.60
C ILE A 22 8.24 -15.28 -2.72
N THR A 23 8.39 -14.38 -3.71
CA THR A 23 7.50 -14.30 -4.87
C THR A 23 7.47 -15.59 -5.69
N ARG A 24 8.62 -16.24 -5.93
CA ARG A 24 8.67 -17.51 -6.68
C ARG A 24 8.04 -18.66 -5.91
N SER A 25 8.28 -18.76 -4.61
CA SER A 25 7.67 -19.79 -3.77
C SER A 25 6.15 -19.61 -3.63
N LEU A 26 5.67 -18.35 -3.66
CA LEU A 26 4.26 -18.02 -3.63
C LEU A 26 3.60 -18.37 -4.97
N HIS A 27 4.23 -17.99 -6.10
CA HIS A 27 3.76 -18.37 -7.44
C HIS A 27 3.71 -19.88 -7.61
N TYR A 28 4.74 -20.61 -7.18
CA TYR A 28 4.76 -22.07 -7.26
C TYR A 28 3.61 -22.68 -6.45
N ARG A 29 3.39 -22.23 -5.20
CA ARG A 29 2.27 -22.73 -4.38
C ARG A 29 0.90 -22.38 -4.96
N LEU A 30 0.75 -21.19 -5.54
CA LEU A 30 -0.48 -20.76 -6.20
C LEU A 30 -0.73 -21.51 -7.52
N LEU A 31 0.31 -21.81 -8.30
CA LEU A 31 0.21 -22.48 -9.60
C LEU A 31 0.32 -24.01 -9.53
N SER A 32 0.69 -24.57 -8.40
CA SER A 32 0.79 -26.02 -8.18
C SER A 32 -0.24 -26.55 -7.18
N GLY A 33 -1.06 -25.68 -6.59
CA GLY A 33 -2.16 -26.07 -5.71
C GLY A 33 -3.41 -26.57 -6.43
N PRO A 34 -4.41 -27.08 -5.67
CA PRO A 34 -5.68 -27.58 -6.21
C PRO A 34 -6.43 -26.56 -7.07
N ASP A 35 -6.35 -25.27 -6.72
CA ASP A 35 -7.03 -24.17 -7.41
C ASP A 35 -6.23 -23.58 -8.60
N SER A 36 -5.12 -24.22 -8.98
CA SER A 36 -4.19 -23.69 -9.98
C SER A 36 -4.80 -23.54 -11.38
N SER A 37 -5.84 -24.29 -11.72
CA SER A 37 -6.56 -24.19 -13.00
C SER A 37 -7.42 -22.91 -13.09
N ALA A 38 -8.08 -22.53 -11.99
CA ALA A 38 -8.85 -21.29 -11.89
C ALA A 38 -7.89 -20.09 -11.95
N LEU A 39 -6.77 -20.15 -11.21
CA LEU A 39 -5.74 -19.11 -11.24
C LEU A 39 -5.09 -18.97 -12.63
N ARG A 40 -4.80 -20.08 -13.31
CA ARG A 40 -4.31 -20.06 -14.71
C ARG A 40 -5.32 -19.42 -15.66
N THR A 41 -6.61 -19.69 -15.47
CA THR A 41 -7.68 -19.10 -16.31
C THR A 41 -7.81 -17.59 -16.08
N LEU A 42 -7.69 -17.14 -14.82
CA LEU A 42 -7.68 -15.71 -14.47
C LEU A 42 -6.40 -15.02 -14.98
N ALA A 43 -5.25 -15.69 -14.94
CA ALA A 43 -3.97 -15.16 -15.39
C ALA A 43 -3.80 -15.11 -16.93
N LYS A 44 -4.74 -15.66 -17.71
CA LYS A 44 -4.72 -15.51 -19.17
C LYS A 44 -4.84 -14.02 -19.54
N PRO A 45 -3.99 -13.49 -20.44
CA PRO A 45 -4.02 -12.08 -20.86
C PRO A 45 -5.40 -11.61 -21.33
N ASP A 46 -6.15 -12.48 -22.03
CA ASP A 46 -7.46 -12.15 -22.59
C ASP A 46 -8.63 -12.29 -21.60
N SER A 47 -8.37 -12.79 -20.39
CA SER A 47 -9.40 -12.94 -19.37
C SER A 47 -9.97 -11.56 -18.98
N HIS A 48 -11.19 -11.51 -18.46
CA HIS A 48 -11.74 -10.26 -17.91
C HIS A 48 -10.83 -9.68 -16.82
N ALA A 49 -10.10 -10.51 -16.08
CA ALA A 49 -9.15 -10.09 -15.08
C ALA A 49 -7.87 -9.50 -15.70
N GLY A 50 -7.33 -10.12 -16.77
CA GLY A 50 -6.17 -9.63 -17.50
C GLY A 50 -6.43 -8.27 -18.18
N ARG A 51 -7.59 -8.14 -18.83
CA ARG A 51 -8.04 -6.87 -19.43
C ARG A 51 -8.25 -5.77 -18.40
N LEU A 52 -8.80 -6.09 -17.22
CA LEU A 52 -8.91 -5.13 -16.14
C LEU A 52 -7.53 -4.75 -15.56
N ALA A 53 -6.58 -5.69 -15.51
CA ALA A 53 -5.23 -5.42 -15.03
C ALA A 53 -4.50 -4.40 -15.89
N ALA A 54 -4.68 -4.41 -17.21
CA ALA A 54 -4.15 -3.39 -18.12
C ALA A 54 -4.69 -1.99 -17.79
N ALA A 55 -6.00 -1.85 -17.59
CA ALA A 55 -6.61 -0.59 -17.17
C ALA A 55 -6.11 -0.11 -15.78
N ILE A 56 -5.92 -1.03 -14.82
CA ILE A 56 -5.35 -0.71 -13.52
C ILE A 56 -3.89 -0.27 -13.64
N ALA A 57 -3.12 -0.86 -14.57
CA ALA A 57 -1.74 -0.45 -14.82
C ALA A 57 -1.66 1.00 -15.32
N ILE A 58 -2.56 1.41 -16.24
CA ILE A 58 -2.68 2.82 -16.66
C ILE A 58 -2.97 3.72 -15.46
N LEU A 59 -3.97 3.36 -14.62
CA LEU A 59 -4.30 4.15 -13.42
C LEU A 59 -3.11 4.29 -12.46
N ARG A 60 -2.29 3.25 -12.30
CA ARG A 60 -1.10 3.27 -11.45
C ARG A 60 0.04 4.07 -12.05
N ALA A 61 0.21 4.06 -13.37
CA ALA A 61 1.23 4.85 -14.04
C ALA A 61 0.88 6.34 -14.07
N GLU A 62 -0.41 6.66 -14.23
CA GLU A 62 -0.90 8.01 -14.49
C GLU A 62 -1.77 8.56 -13.36
N TYR A 63 -1.62 8.03 -12.13
CA TYR A 63 -2.50 8.40 -11.02
C TYR A 63 -2.53 9.90 -10.72
N ARG A 64 -1.44 10.64 -11.03
CA ARG A 64 -1.29 12.08 -10.80
C ARG A 64 -2.13 12.94 -11.76
N SER A 65 -2.34 12.49 -12.99
CA SER A 65 -3.10 13.22 -14.01
C SER A 65 -4.57 12.81 -14.01
N ARG A 66 -5.42 13.53 -14.73
CA ARG A 66 -6.81 13.10 -14.94
C ARG A 66 -6.81 11.98 -15.98
N VAL A 67 -7.28 10.79 -15.59
CA VAL A 67 -7.39 9.64 -16.51
C VAL A 67 -8.86 9.48 -16.91
N PRO A 68 -9.23 9.67 -18.19
CA PRO A 68 -10.60 9.47 -18.65
C PRO A 68 -11.01 8.01 -18.50
N VAL A 69 -12.20 7.76 -17.95
CA VAL A 69 -12.69 6.39 -17.75
C VAL A 69 -12.94 5.70 -19.09
N ASP A 70 -13.30 6.43 -20.14
CA ASP A 70 -13.46 5.89 -21.49
C ASP A 70 -12.17 5.26 -22.04
N ARG A 71 -11.01 5.85 -21.73
CA ARG A 71 -9.71 5.26 -22.11
C ARG A 71 -9.48 3.94 -21.40
N LEU A 72 -9.83 3.87 -20.11
CA LEU A 72 -9.68 2.64 -19.32
C LEU A 72 -10.63 1.54 -19.80
N ALA A 73 -11.85 1.90 -20.17
CA ALA A 73 -12.83 0.99 -20.74
C ALA A 73 -12.38 0.46 -22.11
N ALA A 74 -11.85 1.35 -22.96
CA ALA A 74 -11.28 1.00 -24.25
C ALA A 74 -10.09 0.04 -24.12
N GLU A 75 -9.16 0.31 -23.20
CA GLU A 75 -8.02 -0.57 -22.89
C GLU A 75 -8.48 -1.96 -22.44
N ALA A 76 -9.53 -2.01 -21.61
CA ALA A 76 -10.11 -3.27 -21.15
C ALA A 76 -10.98 -3.98 -22.22
N GLY A 77 -11.16 -3.39 -23.41
CA GLY A 77 -12.06 -3.91 -24.45
C GLY A 77 -13.51 -4.05 -23.95
N MET A 78 -13.99 -3.06 -23.19
CA MET A 78 -15.31 -3.06 -22.56
C MET A 78 -16.07 -1.78 -22.89
N SER A 79 -17.41 -1.88 -22.96
CA SER A 79 -18.25 -0.69 -22.88
C SER A 79 -18.10 -0.03 -21.49
N LEU A 80 -18.33 1.28 -21.42
CA LEU A 80 -18.19 2.07 -20.18
C LEU A 80 -19.02 1.48 -19.02
N THR A 81 -20.27 1.09 -19.28
CA THR A 81 -21.15 0.48 -18.27
C THR A 81 -20.62 -0.85 -17.76
N SER A 82 -20.16 -1.72 -18.68
CA SER A 82 -19.58 -3.01 -18.31
C SER A 82 -18.29 -2.82 -17.52
N PHE A 83 -17.45 -1.87 -17.92
CA PHE A 83 -16.22 -1.53 -17.24
C PHE A 83 -16.48 -1.08 -15.80
N HIS A 84 -17.38 -0.13 -15.57
CA HIS A 84 -17.73 0.31 -14.21
C HIS A 84 -18.19 -0.84 -13.32
N LYS A 85 -19.05 -1.74 -13.84
CA LYS A 85 -19.55 -2.90 -13.10
C LYS A 85 -18.41 -3.86 -12.74
N HIS A 86 -17.60 -4.26 -13.72
CA HIS A 86 -16.50 -5.20 -13.49
C HIS A 86 -15.39 -4.59 -12.61
N PHE A 87 -15.03 -3.34 -12.83
CA PHE A 87 -14.02 -2.63 -12.04
C PHE A 87 -14.44 -2.56 -10.57
N LYS A 88 -15.70 -2.16 -10.28
CA LYS A 88 -16.22 -2.13 -8.91
C LYS A 88 -16.35 -3.53 -8.31
N HIS A 89 -16.76 -4.52 -9.09
CA HIS A 89 -16.85 -5.90 -8.61
C HIS A 89 -15.47 -6.43 -8.18
N MET A 90 -14.42 -6.15 -8.96
CA MET A 90 -13.07 -6.66 -8.69
C MET A 90 -12.28 -5.83 -7.67
N THR A 91 -12.47 -4.51 -7.62
CA THR A 91 -11.69 -3.61 -6.75
C THR A 91 -12.46 -3.09 -5.55
N SER A 92 -13.76 -3.36 -5.48
CA SER A 92 -14.72 -2.76 -4.54
C SER A 92 -14.88 -1.23 -4.65
N LEU A 93 -14.18 -0.58 -5.60
CA LEU A 93 -14.12 0.86 -5.77
C LEU A 93 -14.52 1.25 -7.19
N THR A 94 -15.01 2.46 -7.39
CA THR A 94 -15.08 3.03 -8.75
C THR A 94 -13.69 3.40 -9.25
N PRO A 95 -13.46 3.55 -10.56
CA PRO A 95 -12.15 3.95 -11.11
C PRO A 95 -11.63 5.26 -10.49
N GLY A 96 -12.50 6.27 -10.33
CA GLY A 96 -12.14 7.54 -9.69
C GLY A 96 -11.81 7.39 -8.20
N GLN A 97 -12.56 6.57 -7.47
CA GLN A 97 -12.25 6.26 -6.06
C GLN A 97 -10.91 5.53 -5.92
N TYR A 98 -10.62 4.61 -6.83
CA TYR A 98 -9.34 3.90 -6.88
C TYR A 98 -8.19 4.87 -7.14
N GLN A 99 -8.32 5.75 -8.13
CA GLN A 99 -7.32 6.78 -8.42
C GLN A 99 -7.09 7.71 -7.23
N LYS A 100 -8.17 8.16 -6.57
CA LYS A 100 -8.10 8.96 -5.34
C LYS A 100 -7.31 8.23 -4.26
N ARG A 101 -7.59 6.94 -4.06
CA ARG A 101 -6.89 6.11 -3.08
C ARG A 101 -5.41 5.95 -3.40
N LEU A 102 -5.03 5.77 -4.67
CA LEU A 102 -3.64 5.75 -5.10
C LEU A 102 -2.93 7.06 -4.73
N ARG A 103 -3.52 8.21 -5.04
CA ARG A 103 -2.97 9.53 -4.69
C ARG A 103 -2.75 9.67 -3.19
N LEU A 104 -3.73 9.30 -2.37
CA LEU A 104 -3.66 9.44 -0.92
C LEU A 104 -2.61 8.51 -0.29
N VAL A 105 -2.51 7.27 -0.78
CA VAL A 105 -1.48 6.32 -0.31
C VAL A 105 -0.08 6.82 -0.66
N GLU A 106 0.11 7.33 -1.88
CA GLU A 106 1.40 7.85 -2.28
C GLU A 106 1.77 9.13 -1.54
N ALA A 107 0.80 10.03 -1.28
CA ALA A 107 1.05 11.22 -0.48
C ALA A 107 1.46 10.84 0.95
N ARG A 108 0.83 9.82 1.51
CA ARG A 108 1.22 9.27 2.82
C ARG A 108 2.66 8.74 2.77
N ARG A 109 3.04 8.01 1.73
CA ARG A 109 4.42 7.54 1.53
C ARG A 109 5.41 8.71 1.49
N LEU A 110 5.14 9.76 0.70
CA LEU A 110 5.98 10.96 0.64
C LEU A 110 6.13 11.65 2.00
N MET A 111 5.05 11.72 2.80
CA MET A 111 5.11 12.35 4.12
C MET A 111 5.89 11.50 5.14
N LEU A 112 5.74 10.17 5.10
CA LEU A 112 6.31 9.27 6.10
C LEU A 112 7.76 8.88 5.77
N ASP A 113 8.06 8.60 4.51
CA ASP A 113 9.34 8.04 4.10
C ASP A 113 10.32 9.15 3.68
N GLU A 114 9.80 10.23 3.08
CA GLU A 114 10.61 11.34 2.54
C GLU A 114 10.47 12.63 3.35
N GLY A 115 9.67 12.64 4.42
CA GLY A 115 9.48 13.81 5.29
C GLY A 115 8.81 15.00 4.61
N SER A 116 8.12 14.80 3.48
CA SER A 116 7.43 15.89 2.78
C SER A 116 6.34 16.51 3.64
N SER A 117 6.17 17.83 3.54
CA SER A 117 5.02 18.51 4.16
C SER A 117 3.71 18.05 3.50
N ALA A 118 2.60 18.12 4.23
CA ALA A 118 1.28 17.77 3.70
C ALA A 118 0.91 18.57 2.44
N SER A 119 1.29 19.84 2.38
CA SER A 119 1.06 20.70 1.20
C SER A 119 1.88 20.21 0.00
N ASN A 120 3.18 19.94 0.20
CA ASN A 120 4.05 19.47 -0.87
C ASN A 120 3.60 18.09 -1.39
N ALA A 121 3.26 17.17 -0.48
CA ALA A 121 2.74 15.85 -0.83
C ALA A 121 1.43 15.94 -1.62
N ALA A 122 0.51 16.84 -1.23
CA ALA A 122 -0.75 17.05 -1.94
C ALA A 122 -0.53 17.47 -3.40
N PHE A 123 0.29 18.49 -3.63
CA PHE A 123 0.61 18.95 -4.99
C PHE A 123 1.40 17.89 -5.76
N ALA A 124 2.32 17.18 -5.10
CA ALA A 124 3.07 16.10 -5.72
C ALA A 124 2.15 14.99 -6.23
N VAL A 125 1.08 14.61 -5.53
CA VAL A 125 0.18 13.57 -6.02
C VAL A 125 -0.94 14.07 -6.94
N GLY A 126 -0.91 15.35 -7.34
CA GLY A 126 -1.83 15.92 -8.33
C GLY A 126 -3.14 16.46 -7.76
N TYR A 127 -3.17 16.87 -6.48
CA TYR A 127 -4.25 17.71 -5.95
C TYR A 127 -4.00 19.17 -6.31
N GLU A 128 -5.06 19.87 -6.76
CA GLU A 128 -5.02 21.32 -6.99
C GLU A 128 -5.20 22.14 -5.70
N SER A 129 -5.75 21.51 -4.65
CA SER A 129 -6.06 22.16 -3.38
C SER A 129 -5.66 21.28 -2.20
N VAL A 130 -4.82 21.84 -1.31
CA VAL A 130 -4.41 21.21 -0.04
C VAL A 130 -5.61 20.99 0.88
N SER A 131 -6.61 21.88 0.85
CA SER A 131 -7.83 21.73 1.64
C SER A 131 -8.66 20.53 1.18
N GLN A 132 -8.78 20.33 -0.14
CA GLN A 132 -9.44 19.15 -0.69
C GLN A 132 -8.69 17.87 -0.31
N PHE A 133 -7.35 17.87 -0.46
CA PHE A 133 -6.50 16.76 -0.03
C PHE A 133 -6.70 16.42 1.44
N THR A 134 -6.70 17.42 2.33
CA THR A 134 -6.80 17.21 3.78
C THR A 134 -8.11 16.54 4.17
N ARG A 135 -9.23 16.93 3.52
CA ARG A 135 -10.54 16.28 3.72
C ARG A 135 -10.51 14.82 3.25
N ASP A 136 -10.10 14.60 2.01
CA ASP A 136 -10.03 13.25 1.43
C ASP A 136 -9.09 12.31 2.21
N TYR A 137 -7.98 12.85 2.73
CA TYR A 137 -7.03 12.13 3.57
C TYR A 137 -7.65 11.73 4.91
N GLY A 138 -8.33 12.68 5.57
CA GLY A 138 -9.04 12.43 6.81
C GLY A 138 -10.11 11.35 6.66
N ASP A 139 -10.87 11.39 5.57
CA ASP A 139 -11.90 10.40 5.26
C ASP A 139 -11.33 8.98 5.10
N LEU A 140 -10.17 8.85 4.44
CA LEU A 140 -9.55 7.55 4.16
C LEU A 140 -8.77 6.99 5.35
N PHE A 141 -7.97 7.82 6.02
CA PHE A 141 -7.04 7.38 7.06
C PHE A 141 -7.55 7.64 8.49
N GLN A 142 -8.72 8.27 8.64
CA GLN A 142 -9.32 8.61 9.94
C GLN A 142 -8.41 9.50 10.81
N MET A 143 -7.48 10.21 10.17
CA MET A 143 -6.58 11.15 10.83
C MET A 143 -6.08 12.23 9.89
N PRO A 144 -5.81 13.46 10.39
CA PRO A 144 -5.24 14.51 9.55
C PRO A 144 -3.78 14.21 9.14
N PRO A 145 -3.34 14.65 7.94
CA PRO A 145 -2.00 14.41 7.41
C PRO A 145 -0.86 14.77 8.38
N LYS A 146 -0.94 15.96 9.01
CA LYS A 146 0.08 16.43 9.96
C LYS A 146 0.21 15.51 11.18
N ARG A 147 -0.91 15.02 11.70
CA ARG A 147 -0.94 14.15 12.89
C ARG A 147 -0.39 12.77 12.55
N ASP A 148 -0.70 12.26 11.36
CA ASP A 148 -0.18 10.98 10.88
C ASP A 148 1.34 11.02 10.71
N ALA A 149 1.87 12.09 10.10
CA ALA A 149 3.32 12.29 9.94
C ALA A 149 4.06 12.33 11.29
N LEU A 150 3.54 13.08 12.26
CA LEU A 150 4.14 13.19 13.60
C LEU A 150 4.13 11.86 14.37
N ARG A 151 3.16 10.97 14.12
CA ARG A 151 3.04 9.68 14.81
C ARG A 151 4.13 8.69 14.41
N VAL A 152 4.71 8.80 13.22
CA VAL A 152 5.77 7.89 12.77
C VAL A 152 7.14 8.35 13.25
N LEU A 153 7.36 9.68 13.31
CA LEU A 153 8.56 10.28 13.88
C LEU A 153 8.72 10.02 15.38
N ARG A 154 7.61 9.80 16.10
CA ARG A 154 7.60 9.34 17.49
C ARG A 154 7.11 7.88 17.51
N PRO A 155 7.99 6.86 17.40
CA PRO A 155 7.57 5.48 17.54
C PRO A 155 6.75 5.33 18.83
N PRO A 156 5.74 4.45 18.87
CA PRO A 156 4.94 4.26 20.07
C PRO A 156 5.91 3.94 21.21
N GLU A 157 6.04 4.88 22.15
CA GLU A 157 6.65 4.58 23.44
C GLU A 157 5.96 3.32 23.93
N VAL A 158 6.77 2.30 24.19
CA VAL A 158 6.32 1.01 24.73
C VAL A 158 5.69 1.33 26.08
N ALA A 159 4.38 1.59 26.07
CA ALA A 159 3.62 1.89 27.25
C ALA A 159 3.60 0.65 28.14
N GLY A 160 4.22 0.76 29.31
CA GLY A 160 4.06 -0.19 30.42
C GLY A 160 5.13 -1.27 30.52
N ARG A 161 6.23 -0.96 31.21
CA ARG A 161 6.68 -1.79 32.33
C ARG A 161 7.07 -0.88 33.50
N ASP A 162 6.06 -0.19 34.03
CA ASP A 162 6.05 0.09 35.47
C ASP A 162 5.78 -1.24 36.17
N THR A 163 6.80 -2.09 36.26
CA THR A 163 6.90 -2.99 37.41
C THR A 163 7.52 -2.18 38.52
N ASP A 164 6.64 -1.54 39.28
CA ASP A 164 6.84 -1.26 40.69
C ASP A 164 7.60 -2.43 41.34
N VAL A 165 8.88 -2.20 41.60
CA VAL A 165 9.61 -2.92 42.64
C VAL A 165 10.00 -1.85 43.65
N SER A 166 9.03 -1.50 44.49
CA SER A 166 9.26 -0.88 45.79
C SER A 166 10.49 -1.50 46.49
N PRO A 167 11.46 -0.69 46.94
CA PRO A 167 12.57 -1.19 47.73
C PRO A 167 12.07 -1.44 49.15
N ARG A 168 11.91 -2.71 49.52
CA ARG A 168 11.78 -3.09 50.94
C ARG A 168 13.14 -2.88 51.62
N ALA A 169 13.35 -1.68 52.15
CA ALA A 169 14.34 -1.42 53.19
C ALA A 169 13.86 -2.03 54.52
N GLY A 170 14.78 -2.66 55.24
CA GLY A 170 14.51 -3.50 56.39
C GLY A 170 14.13 -2.78 57.68
N ALA A 171 13.56 -3.57 58.59
CA ALA A 171 13.82 -3.61 60.04
C ALA A 171 13.19 -4.91 60.58
#